data_AF-A0A2V8LH88-F1
#
_entry.id   AF-A0A2V8LH88-F1
#
_cell.length_a   1.000
_cell.length_b   1.000
_cell.length_c   1.000
_cell.angle_alpha   90.00
_cell.angle_beta   90.00
_cell.angle_gamma   90.00
#
_symmetry.space_group_name_H-M   'P 1'
#
loop_
_entity.id
_entity.type
_entity.pdbx_description
1 polymer ?
#
loop_
_entity_poly.entity_id
_entity_poly.type
_entity_poly.pdbx_seq_one_letter_code
_entity_poly.pdbx_strand_id
1 'polypeptide(L)'
;MISDPTRGDIAPTCVAHYAKDLSTRLVADERFPYGARPYTVREYARLQGVPNNFGFCGTDSDAYRMIGNGVSVPIGKWIGSEIIRYFN
;
A
#
# COMPACT_ATOMS: atom_id res chain seq x y z
N MET A 1 13.89 -3.23 -1.69
CA MET A 1 13.92 -2.07 -2.61
C MET A 1 13.58 -0.83 -1.82
N ILE A 2 14.31 0.27 -2.00
CA ILE A 2 14.04 1.56 -1.34
C ILE A 2 13.44 2.49 -2.39
N SER A 3 12.28 3.08 -2.11
CA SER A 3 11.67 4.11 -2.96
C SER A 3 11.83 5.48 -2.31
N ASP A 4 12.26 6.46 -3.09
CA ASP A 4 12.38 7.85 -2.66
C ASP A 4 11.30 8.74 -3.33
N PRO A 5 10.28 9.19 -2.57
CA PRO A 5 9.24 10.07 -3.09
C PRO A 5 9.77 11.41 -3.62
N THR A 6 10.91 11.90 -3.11
CA THR A 6 11.51 13.17 -3.54
C THR A 6 12.12 13.09 -4.94
N ARG A 7 12.53 11.88 -5.34
CA ARG A 7 13.06 11.55 -6.67
C ARG A 7 11.97 11.17 -7.66
N GLY A 8 10.72 11.09 -7.20
CA GLY A 8 9.59 10.62 -8.00
C GLY A 8 9.59 9.11 -8.21
N ASP A 9 10.26 8.33 -7.36
CA ASP A 9 10.28 6.88 -7.47
C ASP A 9 8.89 6.29 -7.29
N ILE A 10 8.58 5.27 -8.09
CA ILE A 10 7.33 4.52 -7.97
C ILE A 10 7.50 3.43 -6.92
N ALA A 11 6.56 3.38 -5.96
CA ALA A 11 6.57 2.35 -4.95
C ALA A 11 6.34 0.95 -5.57
N PRO A 12 7.02 -0.10 -5.07
CA PRO A 12 6.82 -1.47 -5.54
C PRO A 12 5.42 -2.00 -5.15
N THR A 13 4.98 -3.06 -5.82
CA THR A 13 3.69 -3.72 -5.56
C THR A 13 3.50 -4.07 -4.09
N CYS A 14 2.39 -3.67 -3.48
CA CYS A 14 2.05 -4.11 -2.14
C CYS A 14 1.81 -5.63 -2.12
N VAL A 15 2.58 -6.37 -1.32
CA VAL A 15 2.46 -7.83 -1.18
C VAL A 15 2.05 -8.21 0.24
N ALA A 16 1.30 -9.30 0.34
CA ALA A 16 0.80 -9.80 1.63
C ALA A 16 1.90 -10.32 2.56
N HIS A 17 2.99 -10.88 2.02
CA HIS A 17 4.11 -11.36 2.84
C HIS A 17 4.89 -10.24 3.53
N TYR A 18 4.66 -8.97 3.16
CA TYR A 18 5.22 -7.81 3.85
C TYR A 18 4.84 -7.80 5.35
N ALA A 19 3.70 -8.40 5.71
CA ALA A 19 3.30 -8.65 7.09
C ALA A 19 4.30 -9.49 7.92
N LYS A 20 5.20 -10.24 7.27
CA LYS A 20 6.24 -11.06 7.91
C LYS A 20 7.63 -10.46 7.75
N ASP A 21 7.89 -9.83 6.61
CA ASP A 21 9.18 -9.23 6.30
C ASP A 21 9.02 -7.82 5.72
N LEU A 22 9.17 -6.84 6.61
CA LEU A 22 9.09 -5.42 6.32
C LEU A 22 10.33 -4.87 5.60
N SER A 23 11.42 -5.65 5.47
CA SER A 23 12.64 -5.21 4.82
C SER A 23 12.55 -5.24 3.28
N THR A 24 11.59 -5.98 2.74
CA THR A 24 11.44 -6.16 1.28
C THR A 24 11.13 -4.85 0.55
N ARG A 25 10.45 -3.91 1.22
CA ARG A 25 9.98 -2.63 0.67
C ARG A 25 10.17 -1.52 1.68
N LEU A 26 11.01 -0.57 1.33
CA LEU A 26 11.37 0.54 2.21
C LEU A 26 11.07 1.85 1.50
N VAL A 27 10.85 2.88 2.30
CA VAL A 27 10.78 4.28 1.86
C VAL A 27 12.00 5.01 2.39
N ALA A 28 12.58 5.87 1.56
CA ALA A 28 13.66 6.76 1.97
C ALA A 28 13.16 7.70 3.09
N ASP A 29 13.91 7.77 4.19
CA ASP A 29 13.64 8.65 5.32
C ASP A 29 14.95 8.92 6.06
N GLU A 30 15.54 10.09 5.85
CA GLU A 30 16.84 10.48 6.43
C GLU A 30 16.85 10.51 7.96
N ARG A 31 15.67 10.56 8.60
CA ARG A 31 15.53 10.56 10.06
C ARG A 31 15.78 9.18 10.67
N PHE A 32 15.81 8.12 9.86
CA PHE A 32 15.97 6.74 10.31
C PHE A 32 17.41 6.24 10.10
N PRO A 33 17.88 5.29 10.94
CA PRO A 33 19.16 4.64 10.70
C PRO A 33 19.23 4.08 9.28
N TYR A 34 20.35 4.30 8.59
CA TYR A 34 20.57 3.90 7.19
C TYR A 34 19.70 4.64 6.14
N GLY A 35 19.00 5.71 6.54
CA GLY A 35 18.28 6.59 5.61
C GLY A 35 17.02 5.98 4.98
N ALA A 36 16.52 4.87 5.53
CA ALA A 36 15.33 4.20 5.03
C ALA A 36 14.57 3.49 6.14
N ARG A 37 13.27 3.28 5.93
CA ARG A 37 12.42 2.55 6.87
C ARG A 37 11.31 1.78 6.16
N PRO A 38 10.69 0.81 6.84
CA PRO A 38 9.42 0.26 6.40
C PRO A 38 8.36 1.34 6.18
N TYR A 39 7.51 1.11 5.18
CA TYR A 39 6.22 1.79 5.08
C TYR A 39 5.39 1.48 6.33
N THR A 40 4.76 2.50 6.90
CA THR A 40 3.70 2.32 7.89
C THR A 40 2.46 1.71 7.25
N VAL A 41 1.57 1.11 8.06
CA VAL A 41 0.27 0.60 7.59
C VAL A 41 -0.49 1.66 6.79
N ARG A 42 -0.44 2.93 7.22
CA ARG A 42 -1.14 4.01 6.53
C ARG A 42 -0.52 4.40 5.20
N GLU A 43 0.80 4.49 5.12
CA GLU A 43 1.46 4.75 3.83
C GLU A 43 1.21 3.59 2.86
N TYR A 44 1.34 2.35 3.32
CA TYR A 44 1.10 1.17 2.50
C TYR A 44 -0.34 1.07 1.99
N ALA A 45 -1.33 1.49 2.81
CA ALA A 45 -2.72 1.56 2.40
C ALA A 45 -2.97 2.68 1.37
N ARG A 46 -2.30 3.84 1.51
CA ARG A 46 -2.39 4.94 0.53
C ARG A 46 -1.87 4.53 -0.84
N LEU A 47 -0.83 3.69 -0.91
CA LEU A 47 -0.34 3.13 -2.18
C LEU A 47 -1.45 2.34 -2.92
N GLN A 48 -2.39 1.73 -2.19
CA GLN A 48 -3.55 1.04 -2.75
C GLN A 48 -4.78 1.95 -2.95
N GLY A 49 -4.66 3.25 -2.68
CA GLY A 49 -5.77 4.21 -2.78
C GLY A 49 -6.80 4.09 -1.66
N VAL A 50 -6.46 3.44 -0.54
CA VAL A 50 -7.38 3.29 0.60
C VAL A 50 -7.60 4.64 1.28
N PRO A 51 -8.86 5.04 1.57
CA PRO A 51 -9.17 6.29 2.27
C PRO A 51 -8.48 6.40 3.64
N ASN A 52 -8.09 7.62 4.03
CA ASN A 52 -7.41 7.86 5.31
C ASN A 52 -8.27 7.51 6.53
N ASN A 53 -9.60 7.63 6.42
CA ASN A 53 -10.57 7.31 7.48
C ASN A 53 -10.88 5.81 7.60
N PHE A 54 -10.36 4.97 6.71
CA PHE A 54 -10.58 3.53 6.77
C PHE A 54 -9.74 2.92 7.90
N GLY A 55 -10.44 2.34 8.89
CA GLY A 55 -9.84 1.57 9.98
C GLY A 55 -9.61 0.12 9.58
N PHE A 56 -8.43 -0.42 9.90
CA PHE A 56 -8.12 -1.83 9.75
C PHE A 56 -8.40 -2.55 11.07
N CYS A 57 -8.98 -3.76 10.99
CA CYS A 57 -9.23 -4.59 12.16
C CYS A 57 -8.05 -5.53 12.41
N GLY A 58 -7.76 -5.82 13.68
CA GLY A 58 -6.69 -6.74 14.08
C GLY A 58 -5.35 -6.04 14.27
N THR A 59 -4.25 -6.77 14.07
CA THR A 59 -2.89 -6.27 14.25
C THR A 59 -2.37 -5.55 13.00
N ASP A 60 -1.25 -4.82 13.13
CA ASP A 60 -0.57 -4.22 11.97
C ASP A 60 -0.20 -5.28 10.91
N SER A 61 0.23 -6.47 11.34
CA SER A 61 0.51 -7.59 10.45
C SER A 61 -0.73 -8.06 9.69
N ASP A 62 -1.90 -8.03 10.33
CA ASP A 62 -3.17 -8.34 9.66
C ASP A 62 -3.53 -7.26 8.66
N ALA A 63 -3.35 -5.98 9.02
CA ALA A 63 -3.57 -4.86 8.12
C ALA A 63 -2.66 -4.95 6.88
N TYR A 64 -1.35 -5.21 7.03
CA TYR A 64 -0.45 -5.40 5.90
C TYR A 64 -0.87 -6.56 4.99
N ARG A 65 -1.39 -7.66 5.57
CA ARG A 65 -1.91 -8.79 4.80
C ARG A 65 -3.18 -8.43 4.04
N MET A 66 -4.11 -7.71 4.66
CA MET A 66 -5.34 -7.21 4.01
C MET A 66 -5.00 -6.27 2.85
N ILE A 67 -4.07 -5.33 3.06
CA ILE A 67 -3.63 -4.37 2.03
C ILE A 67 -2.94 -5.12 0.88
N GLY A 68 -2.03 -6.04 1.19
CA GLY A 68 -1.26 -6.76 0.18
C GLY A 68 -2.03 -7.82 -0.61
N ASN A 69 -3.17 -8.29 -0.09
CA ASN A 69 -4.10 -9.17 -0.82
C ASN A 69 -5.22 -8.41 -1.54
N GLY A 70 -5.46 -7.15 -1.16
CA GLY A 70 -6.52 -6.32 -1.72
C GLY A 70 -6.22 -5.84 -3.13
N VAL A 71 -7.28 -5.50 -3.85
CA VAL A 71 -7.19 -4.78 -5.12
C VAL A 71 -7.17 -3.28 -4.82
N SER A 72 -6.35 -2.52 -5.56
CA SER A 72 -6.32 -1.07 -5.41
C SER A 72 -7.71 -0.46 -5.66
N VAL A 73 -8.10 0.47 -4.78
CA VAL A 73 -9.39 1.17 -4.82
C VAL A 73 -9.70 1.82 -6.17
N PRO A 74 -8.78 2.57 -6.82
CA PRO A 74 -9.10 3.19 -8.12
C PRO A 74 -9.39 2.15 -9.21
N ILE A 75 -8.68 1.02 -9.21
CA ILE A 75 -8.92 -0.06 -10.18
C ILE A 75 -10.26 -0.74 -9.90
N GLY A 76 -10.57 -1.04 -8.64
CA GLY A 76 -11.88 -1.59 -8.26
C GLY A 76 -13.04 -0.68 -8.66
N LYS A 77 -12.89 0.64 -8.46
CA LYS A 77 -13.87 1.64 -8.88
C LYS A 77 -14.05 1.66 -10.40
N TRP A 78 -12.95 1.63 -11.16
CA TRP A 78 -13.00 1.63 -12.63
C TRP A 78 -13.67 0.37 -13.19
N ILE A 79 -13.31 -0.81 -12.67
CA ILE A 79 -13.94 -2.07 -13.06
C ILE A 79 -15.45 -2.01 -12.78
N GLY A 80 -15.84 -1.53 -11.58
CA GLY A 80 -17.24 -1.38 -11.21
C GLY A 80 -18.02 -0.45 -12.15
N SER A 81 -17.43 0.69 -12.56
CA SER A 81 -18.09 1.59 -13.51
C SER A 81 -18.24 0.97 -14.90
N GLU A 82 -17.27 0.18 -15.36
CA GLU A 82 -17.36 -0.48 -16.66
C GLU A 82 -18.39 -1.61 -16.67
N ILE A 83 -18.50 -2.36 -15.58
CA ILE A 83 -19.56 -3.36 -15.40
C ILE A 83 -20.93 -2.69 -15.50
N ILE A 84 -21.16 -1.60 -14.76
CA ILE A 84 -22.42 -0.85 -14.80
C ILE A 84 -22.72 -0.33 -16.21
N ARG A 85 -21.71 0.22 -16.91
CA ARG A 85 -21.84 0.72 -18.28
C ARG A 85 -22.20 -0.37 -19.28
N TYR A 86 -21.75 -1.61 -19.05
CA TYR A 86 -22.00 -2.73 -19.95
C TYR A 86 -23.40 -3.33 -19.78
N PHE A 87 -23.91 -3.38 -18.55
CA PHE A 87 -25.19 -4.03 -18.24
C PHE A 87 -26.41 -3.08 -18.20
N ASN A 88 -26.18 -1.76 -18.20
CA ASN A 88 -27.23 -0.74 -18.36
C ASN A 88 -27.35 -0.27 -19.81
#